data_AF-B8HYG6-F1
#
_entry.id   AF-B8HYG6-F1
#
_cell.length_a   1.000
_cell.length_b   1.000
_cell.length_c   1.000
_cell.angle_alpha   90.00
_cell.angle_beta   90.00
_cell.angle_gamma   90.00
#
_symmetry.space_group_name_H-M   'P 1'
#
loop_
_entity.id
_entity.type
_entity.pdbx_description
1 polymer ?
#
loop_
_entity_poly.entity_id
_entity_poly.type
_entity_poly.pdbx_seq_one_letter_code
_entity_poly.pdbx_strand_id
1 'polypeptide(L)'
;MNQFRVRYLTASLLSLLLIGCEGWNRGFRFYGTYAAPQSGYRLHLISQGYVKGGADLSSDAFAWVKVCPLLGTVARAFKLSLTTTSSSGTVIESADQGLAPIELKSNSDHLLHNLLAQAGYQNPIPSETAGSLRVMASALTGSKGVILKGQIDTVQVVETRIDYSYSFDQSQPPVTWIKPDELVSCH
;
A
#
# COMPACT_ATOMS: atom_id res chain seq x y z
N MET A 1 -44.10 42.60 5.94
CA MET A 1 -43.70 41.33 6.60
C MET A 1 -43.16 40.36 5.56
N ASN A 2 -41.84 40.27 5.35
CA ASN A 2 -41.23 39.09 4.68
C ASN A 2 -39.68 39.02 4.71
N GLN A 3 -38.98 39.89 5.44
CA GLN A 3 -37.51 39.78 5.56
C GLN A 3 -37.06 38.61 6.47
N PHE A 4 -37.91 38.17 7.40
CA PHE A 4 -37.57 37.05 8.29
C PHE A 4 -37.57 35.70 7.56
N ARG A 5 -38.53 35.44 6.64
CA ARG A 5 -38.62 34.14 5.94
C ARG A 5 -37.46 33.87 4.97
N VAL A 6 -36.89 34.91 4.36
CA VAL A 6 -35.74 34.77 3.44
C VAL A 6 -34.45 34.40 4.19
N ARG A 7 -34.26 34.93 5.41
CA ARG A 7 -33.07 34.64 6.24
C ARG A 7 -32.99 33.18 6.70
N TYR A 8 -34.13 32.55 6.98
CA TYR A 8 -34.18 31.14 7.37
C TYR A 8 -33.89 30.20 6.19
N LEU A 9 -34.41 30.51 4.99
CA LEU A 9 -34.12 29.74 3.77
C LEU A 9 -32.64 29.78 3.40
N THR A 10 -31.98 30.95 3.51
CA THR A 10 -30.54 31.05 3.25
C THR A 10 -29.69 30.32 4.30
N ALA A 11 -30.10 30.35 5.57
CA ALA A 11 -29.38 29.65 6.63
C ALA A 11 -29.50 28.12 6.50
N SER A 12 -30.69 27.59 6.20
CA SER A 12 -30.91 26.16 5.98
C SER A 12 -30.18 25.63 4.74
N LEU A 13 -30.15 26.40 3.64
CA LEU A 13 -29.41 26.01 2.44
C LEU A 13 -27.88 26.00 2.69
N LEU A 14 -27.36 26.95 3.47
CA LEU A 14 -25.96 27.00 3.86
C LEU A 14 -25.57 25.85 4.81
N SER A 15 -26.45 25.47 5.74
CA SER A 15 -26.24 24.31 6.61
C SER A 15 -26.28 22.98 5.84
N LEU A 16 -27.17 22.84 4.85
CA LEU A 16 -27.22 21.68 3.94
C LEU A 16 -25.97 21.59 3.03
N LEU A 17 -25.43 22.74 2.59
CA LEU A 17 -24.17 22.80 1.83
C LEU A 17 -22.95 22.47 2.69
N LEU A 18 -22.96 22.82 3.98
CA LEU A 18 -21.87 22.52 4.92
C LEU A 18 -21.82 21.04 5.32
N ILE A 19 -22.98 20.37 5.46
CA ILE A 19 -23.04 18.91 5.72
C ILE A 19 -22.58 18.10 4.49
N GLY A 20 -22.73 18.64 3.28
CA GLY A 20 -22.21 18.03 2.05
C GLY A 20 -20.69 18.14 1.87
N CYS A 21 -19.99 18.87 2.74
CA CYS A 21 -18.55 19.11 2.66
C CYS A 21 -17.72 18.38 3.72
N GLU A 22 -18.31 17.55 4.59
CA GLU A 22 -17.55 16.53 5.31
C GLU A 22 -17.16 15.43 4.33
N GLY A 23 -16.02 15.65 3.67
CA GLY A 23 -15.57 14.88 2.53
C GLY A 23 -15.50 13.39 2.84
N TRP A 24 -16.34 12.61 2.17
CA TRP A 24 -16.37 11.16 2.32
C TRP A 24 -14.99 10.55 2.03
N ASN A 25 -14.53 9.72 2.97
CA ASN A 25 -13.34 8.89 2.78
C ASN A 25 -13.53 8.00 1.55
N ARG A 26 -12.55 8.00 0.65
CA ARG A 26 -12.58 7.17 -0.55
C ARG A 26 -11.69 5.97 -0.35
N GLY A 27 -12.29 4.81 -0.18
CA GLY A 27 -11.56 3.56 -0.12
C GLY A 27 -10.88 3.22 -1.44
N PHE A 28 -9.75 2.53 -1.38
CA PHE A 28 -9.07 1.97 -2.54
C PHE A 28 -8.59 0.56 -2.22
N ARG A 29 -8.45 -0.24 -3.28
CA ARG A 29 -7.74 -1.51 -3.24
C ARG A 29 -6.79 -1.57 -4.43
N PHE A 30 -5.55 -2.00 -4.20
CA PHE A 30 -4.52 -2.04 -5.23
C PHE A 30 -3.87 -3.41 -5.26
N TYR A 31 -3.64 -3.88 -6.48
CA TYR A 31 -2.94 -5.13 -6.78
C TYR A 31 -1.75 -4.79 -7.67
N GLY A 32 -0.59 -5.35 -7.34
CA GLY A 32 0.62 -5.11 -8.11
C GLY A 32 1.51 -6.33 -8.15
N THR A 33 2.08 -6.59 -9.33
CA THR A 33 3.11 -7.59 -9.53
C THR A 33 4.32 -6.93 -10.15
N TYR A 34 5.48 -7.04 -9.50
CA TYR A 34 6.73 -6.43 -9.91
C TYR A 34 7.84 -7.47 -9.90
N ALA A 35 8.72 -7.47 -10.90
CA ALA A 35 9.83 -8.40 -10.98
C ALA A 35 11.18 -7.68 -10.82
N ALA A 36 12.06 -8.27 -10.03
CA ALA A 36 13.47 -7.93 -9.89
C ALA A 36 14.28 -9.07 -10.53
N PRO A 37 14.38 -9.09 -11.88
CA PRO A 37 14.94 -10.23 -12.61
C PRO A 37 16.41 -10.50 -12.25
N GLN A 38 17.20 -9.46 -11.96
CA GLN A 38 18.62 -9.66 -11.65
C GLN A 38 18.82 -10.23 -10.24
N SER A 39 17.95 -9.89 -9.31
CA SER A 39 17.91 -10.40 -7.93
C SER A 39 17.11 -11.70 -7.80
N GLY A 40 16.48 -12.17 -8.89
CA GLY A 40 15.82 -13.47 -8.95
C GLY A 40 14.49 -13.57 -8.20
N TYR A 41 13.73 -12.48 -8.06
CA TYR A 41 12.43 -12.51 -7.37
C TYR A 41 11.32 -11.71 -8.06
N ARG A 42 10.09 -12.00 -7.65
CA ARG A 42 8.87 -11.29 -7.99
C ARG A 42 8.11 -10.93 -6.72
N LEU A 43 7.65 -9.69 -6.64
CA LEU A 43 6.74 -9.22 -5.62
C LEU A 43 5.31 -9.36 -6.11
N HIS A 44 4.47 -9.99 -5.30
CA HIS A 44 3.02 -9.90 -5.41
C HIS A 44 2.53 -9.08 -4.24
N LEU A 45 1.80 -8.01 -4.51
CA LEU A 45 1.29 -7.14 -3.47
C LEU A 45 -0.19 -6.89 -3.64
N ILE A 46 -0.83 -6.77 -2.50
CA ILE A 46 -2.21 -6.32 -2.37
C ILE A 46 -2.25 -5.29 -1.24
N SER A 47 -2.84 -4.13 -1.51
CA SER A 47 -3.03 -3.09 -0.51
C SER A 47 -4.45 -2.57 -0.50
N GLN A 48 -4.86 -2.08 0.66
CA GLN A 48 -6.16 -1.49 0.89
C GLN A 48 -6.02 -0.36 1.89
N GLY A 49 -6.77 0.71 1.67
CA GLY A 49 -6.84 1.84 2.58
C GLY A 49 -7.88 2.84 2.15
N TYR A 50 -7.82 4.04 2.71
CA TYR A 50 -8.71 5.11 2.32
C TYR A 50 -8.02 6.47 2.27
N VAL A 51 -8.43 7.31 1.34
CA VAL A 51 -8.01 8.70 1.23
C VAL A 51 -9.08 9.56 1.89
N LYS A 52 -8.71 10.33 2.91
CA LYS A 52 -9.61 11.27 3.58
C LYS A 52 -10.08 12.35 2.62
N GLY A 53 -11.30 12.85 2.80
CA GLY A 53 -11.81 13.96 2.00
C GLY A 53 -10.86 15.17 2.04
N GLY A 54 -10.49 15.69 0.88
CA GLY A 54 -9.55 16.81 0.76
C GLY A 54 -8.06 16.44 0.78
N ALA A 55 -7.72 15.16 1.00
CA ALA A 55 -6.36 14.66 0.88
C ALA A 55 -6.08 14.09 -0.53
N ASP A 56 -4.81 14.11 -0.93
CA ASP A 56 -4.35 13.49 -2.18
C ASP A 56 -3.86 12.04 -1.99
N LEU A 57 -3.29 11.75 -0.82
CA LEU A 57 -2.73 10.45 -0.47
C LEU A 57 -3.41 9.88 0.78
N SER A 58 -3.36 8.56 0.89
CA SER A 58 -3.85 7.84 2.05
C SER A 58 -2.94 8.05 3.25
N SER A 59 -3.53 8.31 4.42
CA SER A 59 -2.85 8.28 5.71
C SER A 59 -2.98 6.93 6.41
N ASP A 60 -3.92 6.08 5.98
CA ASP A 60 -4.28 4.85 6.67
C ASP A 60 -4.46 3.73 5.64
N ALA A 61 -3.51 2.81 5.61
CA ALA A 61 -3.48 1.72 4.64
C ALA A 61 -2.75 0.50 5.20
N PHE A 62 -3.12 -0.65 4.67
CA PHE A 62 -2.50 -1.94 4.95
C PHE A 62 -2.14 -2.62 3.64
N ALA A 63 -1.04 -3.37 3.64
CA ALA A 63 -0.64 -4.18 2.51
C ALA A 63 -0.06 -5.53 2.97
N TRP A 64 -0.39 -6.55 2.19
CA TRP A 64 0.36 -7.80 2.17
C TRP A 64 1.29 -7.80 0.95
N VAL A 65 2.54 -8.19 1.16
CA VAL A 65 3.53 -8.39 0.11
C VAL A 65 4.08 -9.80 0.23
N LYS A 66 4.10 -10.53 -0.87
CA LYS A 66 4.74 -11.84 -0.98
C LYS A 66 5.90 -11.74 -1.94
N VAL A 67 7.08 -12.12 -1.45
CA VAL A 67 8.29 -12.24 -2.27
C VAL A 67 8.38 -13.68 -2.75
N CYS A 68 8.28 -13.87 -4.05
CA CYS A 68 8.33 -15.16 -4.71
C CYS A 68 9.64 -15.32 -5.50
N PRO A 69 10.29 -16.50 -5.44
CA PRO A 69 11.44 -16.78 -6.28
C PRO A 69 11.05 -16.80 -7.76
N LEU A 70 11.94 -16.31 -8.63
CA LEU A 70 11.87 -16.61 -10.07
C LEU A 70 12.44 -18.01 -10.32
N LEU A 71 12.15 -18.60 -11.48
CA LEU A 71 12.65 -19.93 -11.82
C LEU A 71 14.19 -20.00 -11.73
N GLY A 72 14.70 -21.10 -11.16
CA GLY A 72 16.14 -21.36 -11.08
C GLY A 72 16.85 -20.86 -9.82
N THR A 73 16.13 -20.27 -8.85
CA THR A 73 16.68 -20.04 -7.50
C THR A 73 16.19 -21.08 -6.50
N VAL A 74 17.03 -21.37 -5.50
CA VAL A 74 16.69 -22.20 -4.32
C VAL A 74 16.07 -21.36 -3.19
N ALA A 75 15.91 -20.05 -3.42
CA ALA A 75 15.38 -19.14 -2.43
C ALA A 75 13.92 -19.49 -2.05
N ARG A 76 13.59 -19.27 -0.78
CA ARG A 76 12.24 -19.50 -0.27
C ARG A 76 11.36 -18.26 -0.44
N ALA A 77 10.09 -18.48 -0.74
CA ALA A 77 9.10 -17.42 -0.68
C ALA A 77 8.88 -16.97 0.77
N PHE A 78 8.54 -15.69 0.96
CA PHE A 78 8.16 -15.16 2.27
C PHE A 78 7.19 -13.99 2.14
N LYS A 79 6.47 -13.72 3.23
CA LYS A 79 5.50 -12.63 3.31
C LYS A 79 5.97 -11.51 4.23
N LEU A 80 5.51 -10.31 3.91
CA LEU A 80 5.68 -9.08 4.66
C LEU A 80 4.31 -8.43 4.81
N SER A 81 3.99 -7.92 6.00
CA SER A 81 2.90 -6.97 6.18
C SER A 81 3.48 -5.56 6.25
N LEU A 82 2.73 -4.61 5.68
CA LEU A 82 3.00 -3.20 5.83
C LEU A 82 1.76 -2.48 6.31
N THR A 83 1.94 -1.58 7.27
CA THR A 83 0.86 -0.74 7.79
C THR A 83 1.32 0.71 7.82
N THR A 84 0.48 1.63 7.32
CA THR A 84 0.66 3.07 7.53
C THR A 84 -0.58 3.58 8.26
N THR A 85 -0.37 4.43 9.25
CA THR A 85 -1.47 5.07 9.99
C THR A 85 -1.20 6.57 10.11
N SER A 86 -2.25 7.34 10.36
CA SER A 86 -2.14 8.79 10.60
C SER A 86 -1.12 9.16 11.69
N SER A 87 -0.89 8.26 12.65
CA SER A 87 -0.03 8.46 13.82
C SER A 87 1.41 7.94 13.67
N SER A 88 1.73 7.20 12.61
CA SER A 88 3.02 6.55 12.45
C SER A 88 3.50 6.59 11.00
N GLY A 89 4.82 6.55 10.79
CA GLY A 89 5.35 6.19 9.48
C GLY A 89 4.92 4.79 9.05
N THR A 90 5.32 4.38 7.85
CA THR A 90 5.08 3.03 7.37
C THR A 90 5.86 2.03 8.22
N VAL A 91 5.16 1.06 8.80
CA VAL A 91 5.75 -0.05 9.55
C VAL A 91 5.76 -1.29 8.68
N ILE A 92 6.86 -2.03 8.69
CA ILE A 92 7.06 -3.33 8.05
C ILE A 92 7.33 -4.41 9.09
N GLU A 93 6.79 -5.61 8.87
CA GLU A 93 7.01 -6.78 9.71
C GLU A 93 6.99 -8.07 8.88
N SER A 94 7.54 -9.17 9.41
CA SER A 94 7.54 -10.47 8.75
C SER A 94 7.59 -11.60 9.76
N ALA A 95 6.50 -12.36 9.90
CA ALA A 95 6.51 -13.58 10.71
C ALA A 95 7.42 -14.66 10.08
N ASP A 96 7.37 -14.83 8.76
CA ASP A 96 8.12 -15.85 8.01
C ASP A 96 9.65 -15.69 8.16
N GLN A 97 10.12 -14.45 8.36
CA GLN A 97 11.54 -14.11 8.56
C GLN A 97 11.86 -13.71 10.01
N GLY A 98 10.92 -13.80 10.94
CA GLY A 98 11.13 -13.39 12.34
C GLY A 98 11.44 -11.90 12.52
N LEU A 99 11.01 -11.05 11.58
CA LEU A 99 11.18 -9.61 11.62
C LEU A 99 10.12 -8.98 12.53
N ALA A 100 10.55 -8.42 13.65
CA ALA A 100 9.71 -7.58 14.49
C ALA A 100 9.27 -6.29 13.74
N PRO A 101 8.18 -5.64 14.16
CA PRO A 101 7.73 -4.40 13.53
C PRO A 101 8.81 -3.31 13.55
N ILE A 102 9.17 -2.80 12.37
CA ILE A 102 10.16 -1.73 12.19
C ILE A 102 9.56 -0.64 11.31
N GLU A 103 9.79 0.62 11.66
CA GLU A 103 9.43 1.76 10.80
C GLU A 103 10.37 1.83 9.58
N LEU A 104 9.79 1.81 8.38
CA LEU A 104 10.49 2.03 7.13
C LEU A 104 10.92 3.49 7.02
N LYS A 105 12.23 3.68 6.87
CA LYS A 105 12.87 4.97 6.63
C LYS A 105 13.41 5.02 5.21
N SER A 106 13.76 6.21 4.75
CA SER A 106 14.30 6.44 3.39
C SER A 106 15.61 5.68 3.10
N ASN A 107 16.31 5.18 4.12
CA ASN A 107 17.54 4.41 4.01
C ASN A 107 17.38 2.93 4.42
N SER A 108 16.15 2.41 4.44
CA SER A 108 15.87 1.02 4.83
C SER A 108 16.18 -0.03 3.76
N ASP A 109 16.91 0.32 2.68
CA ASP A 109 17.27 -0.61 1.59
C ASP A 109 17.99 -1.87 2.09
N HIS A 110 18.86 -1.71 3.10
CA HIS A 110 19.54 -2.82 3.74
C HIS A 110 18.60 -3.82 4.42
N LEU A 111 17.42 -3.38 4.87
CA LEU A 111 16.44 -4.26 5.51
C LEU A 111 15.95 -5.32 4.53
N LEU A 112 15.44 -4.89 3.36
CA LEU A 112 14.95 -5.82 2.36
C LEU A 112 16.08 -6.71 1.81
N HIS A 113 17.27 -6.13 1.61
CA HIS A 113 18.44 -6.91 1.22
C HIS A 113 18.72 -8.05 2.22
N ASN A 114 18.69 -7.77 3.52
CA ASN A 114 18.94 -8.77 4.55
C ASN A 114 17.84 -9.84 4.62
N LEU A 115 16.57 -9.46 4.46
CA LEU A 115 15.45 -10.42 4.42
C LEU A 115 15.55 -11.34 3.20
N LEU A 116 15.93 -10.80 2.04
CA LEU A 116 16.21 -11.56 0.83
C LEU A 116 17.37 -12.53 1.06
N ALA A 117 18.48 -12.08 1.64
CA ALA A 117 19.62 -12.96 1.94
C ALA A 117 19.23 -14.10 2.91
N GLN A 118 18.46 -13.81 3.96
CA GLN A 118 17.93 -14.82 4.91
C GLN A 118 16.98 -15.81 4.25
N ALA A 119 16.29 -15.41 3.19
CA ALA A 119 15.45 -16.27 2.38
C ALA A 119 16.25 -17.04 1.29
N GLY A 120 17.57 -16.85 1.19
CA GLY A 120 18.43 -17.58 0.26
C GLY A 120 18.53 -16.95 -1.14
N TYR A 121 18.06 -15.71 -1.32
CA TYR A 121 18.32 -14.96 -2.56
C TYR A 121 19.78 -14.54 -2.61
N GLN A 122 20.49 -14.93 -3.67
CA GLN A 122 21.92 -14.68 -3.82
C GLN A 122 22.17 -13.32 -4.47
N ASN A 123 23.06 -12.52 -3.87
CA ASN A 123 23.50 -11.21 -4.38
C ASN A 123 22.35 -10.29 -4.87
N PRO A 124 21.35 -9.95 -4.03
CA PRO A 124 20.32 -9.01 -4.42
C PRO A 124 20.92 -7.68 -4.90
N ILE A 125 20.47 -7.20 -6.06
CA ILE A 125 20.97 -5.95 -6.63
C ILE A 125 20.43 -4.77 -5.81
N PRO A 126 21.30 -3.83 -5.36
CA PRO A 126 20.86 -2.71 -4.52
C PRO A 126 19.77 -1.84 -5.18
N SER A 127 19.88 -1.56 -6.48
CA SER A 127 18.89 -0.75 -7.20
C SER A 127 17.52 -1.44 -7.27
N GLU A 128 17.46 -2.74 -7.55
CA GLU A 128 16.20 -3.50 -7.57
C GLU A 128 15.60 -3.62 -6.16
N THR A 129 16.44 -3.72 -5.12
CA THR A 129 16.01 -3.74 -3.72
C THR A 129 15.39 -2.40 -3.30
N ALA A 130 16.06 -1.29 -3.63
CA ALA A 130 15.54 0.06 -3.38
C ALA A 130 14.25 0.33 -4.18
N GLY A 131 14.21 -0.10 -5.45
CA GLY A 131 13.02 -0.04 -6.28
C GLY A 131 11.84 -0.81 -5.70
N SER A 132 12.10 -2.01 -5.20
CA SER A 132 11.12 -2.87 -4.53
C SER A 132 10.54 -2.21 -3.28
N LEU A 133 11.37 -1.65 -2.40
CA LEU A 133 10.88 -0.92 -1.23
C LEU A 133 10.07 0.30 -1.62
N ARG A 134 10.50 1.05 -2.65
CA ARG A 134 9.76 2.20 -3.16
C ARG A 134 8.35 1.79 -3.63
N VAL A 135 8.23 0.67 -4.35
CA VAL A 135 6.93 0.11 -4.77
C VAL A 135 6.09 -0.31 -3.57
N MET A 136 6.67 -0.99 -2.59
CA MET A 136 5.96 -1.44 -1.37
C MET A 136 5.43 -0.25 -0.56
N ALA A 137 6.22 0.80 -0.38
CA ALA A 137 5.80 2.02 0.30
C ALA A 137 4.72 2.76 -0.51
N SER A 138 4.91 2.89 -1.82
CA SER A 138 3.96 3.56 -2.72
C SER A 138 2.58 2.89 -2.73
N ALA A 139 2.52 1.57 -2.60
CA ALA A 139 1.27 0.82 -2.51
C ALA A 139 0.35 1.24 -1.35
N LEU A 140 0.90 1.87 -0.29
CA LEU A 140 0.12 2.33 0.86
C LEU A 140 -0.43 3.75 0.71
N THR A 141 0.01 4.48 -0.32
CA THR A 141 -0.30 5.92 -0.47
C THR A 141 -1.63 6.18 -1.20
N GLY A 142 -2.33 5.14 -1.63
CA GLY A 142 -3.59 5.24 -2.35
C GLY A 142 -3.42 5.39 -3.86
N SER A 143 -4.57 5.41 -4.56
CA SER A 143 -4.63 5.28 -6.02
C SER A 143 -3.82 6.28 -6.85
N LYS A 144 -3.44 7.43 -6.28
CA LYS A 144 -2.61 8.45 -6.95
C LYS A 144 -1.11 8.25 -6.75
N GLY A 145 -0.69 7.54 -5.71
CA GLY A 145 0.73 7.39 -5.37
C GLY A 145 1.31 6.01 -5.67
N VAL A 146 0.49 5.05 -6.10
CA VAL A 146 0.99 3.73 -6.55
C VAL A 146 1.86 3.86 -7.80
N ILE A 147 2.85 2.98 -7.93
CA ILE A 147 3.79 2.98 -9.06
C ILE A 147 3.26 2.12 -10.20
N LEU A 148 3.11 2.74 -11.37
CA LEU A 148 2.65 2.13 -12.61
C LEU A 148 3.80 1.99 -13.62
N LYS A 149 3.53 1.30 -14.72
CA LYS A 149 4.48 1.11 -15.82
C LYS A 149 5.02 2.46 -16.30
N GLY A 150 6.35 2.57 -16.41
CA GLY A 150 7.04 3.78 -16.84
C GLY A 150 7.40 4.78 -15.73
N GLN A 151 6.99 4.54 -14.47
CA GLN A 151 7.32 5.40 -13.32
C GLN A 151 8.51 4.88 -12.50
N ILE A 152 9.04 3.72 -12.87
CA ILE A 152 10.18 3.06 -12.25
C ILE A 152 10.94 2.26 -13.31
N ASP A 153 12.27 2.27 -13.21
CA ASP A 153 13.22 1.60 -14.11
C ASP A 153 14.03 0.49 -13.39
N THR A 154 14.08 0.53 -12.06
CA THR A 154 14.83 -0.42 -11.23
C THR A 154 14.11 -1.74 -11.00
N VAL A 155 12.80 -1.84 -11.25
CA VAL A 155 12.05 -3.11 -11.23
C VAL A 155 11.08 -3.13 -12.40
N GLN A 156 10.79 -4.32 -12.91
CA GLN A 156 9.86 -4.51 -14.01
C GLN A 156 8.42 -4.55 -13.49
N VAL A 157 7.57 -3.65 -13.98
CA VAL A 157 6.12 -3.71 -13.70
C VAL A 157 5.50 -4.80 -14.57
N VAL A 158 4.99 -5.86 -13.95
CA VAL A 158 4.37 -7.00 -14.64
C VAL A 158 2.87 -6.76 -14.81
N GLU A 159 2.18 -6.45 -13.72
CA GLU A 159 0.73 -6.22 -13.72
C GLU A 159 0.36 -5.25 -12.59
N THR A 160 -0.61 -4.38 -12.83
CA THR A 160 -1.16 -3.47 -11.82
C THR A 160 -2.65 -3.28 -12.02
N ARG A 161 -3.43 -3.30 -10.93
CA ARG A 161 -4.87 -3.01 -10.95
C ARG A 161 -5.27 -2.20 -9.73
N ILE A 162 -6.07 -1.16 -9.93
CA ILE A 162 -6.61 -0.32 -8.86
C ILE A 162 -8.14 -0.38 -8.91
N ASP A 163 -8.75 -0.71 -7.78
CA ASP A 163 -10.18 -0.62 -7.56
C ASP A 163 -10.47 0.65 -6.73
N TYR A 164 -11.20 1.57 -7.33
CA TYR A 164 -11.56 2.86 -6.72
C TYR A 164 -12.88 2.75 -5.94
N SER A 165 -13.05 3.60 -4.92
CA SER A 165 -14.26 3.64 -4.08
C SER A 165 -14.59 2.29 -3.44
N TYR A 166 -13.54 1.54 -3.08
CA TYR A 166 -13.68 0.22 -2.49
C TYR A 166 -14.32 0.31 -1.10
N SER A 167 -15.40 -0.44 -0.87
CA SER A 167 -16.14 -0.41 0.40
C SER A 167 -15.66 -1.49 1.35
N PHE A 168 -15.35 -1.11 2.58
CA PHE A 168 -14.96 -2.02 3.66
C PHE A 168 -15.21 -1.39 5.03
N ASP A 169 -15.24 -2.21 6.08
CA ASP A 169 -15.40 -1.75 7.47
C ASP A 169 -14.09 -1.12 7.98
N GLN A 170 -14.02 0.21 7.92
CA GLN A 170 -12.88 1.00 8.39
C GLN A 170 -12.71 0.98 9.93
N SER A 171 -13.71 0.49 10.68
CA SER A 171 -13.61 0.39 12.15
C SER A 171 -12.75 -0.78 12.61
N GLN A 172 -12.51 -1.77 11.76
CA GLN A 172 -11.65 -2.91 12.06
C GLN A 172 -10.17 -2.53 11.96
N PRO A 173 -9.28 -3.24 12.68
CA PRO A 173 -7.83 -3.04 12.56
C PRO A 173 -7.33 -3.27 11.12
N PRO A 174 -6.37 -2.48 10.60
CA PRO A 174 -5.93 -2.57 9.22
C PRO A 174 -5.46 -3.96 8.75
N VAL A 175 -4.82 -4.73 9.64
CA VAL A 175 -4.37 -6.10 9.36
C VAL A 175 -5.51 -7.07 8.98
N THR A 176 -6.75 -6.75 9.35
CA THR A 176 -7.94 -7.58 9.06
C THR A 176 -8.60 -7.22 7.73
N TRP A 177 -8.21 -6.10 7.11
CA TRP A 177 -8.83 -5.60 5.88
C TRP A 177 -8.55 -6.47 4.66
N ILE A 178 -7.46 -7.23 4.70
CA ILE A 178 -7.03 -8.11 3.62
C ILE A 178 -6.74 -9.47 4.23
N LYS A 179 -7.41 -10.51 3.73
CA LYS A 179 -7.16 -11.87 4.23
C LYS A 179 -5.82 -12.38 3.66
N PRO A 180 -4.99 -13.08 4.46
CA PRO A 180 -3.67 -13.53 4.00
C PRO A 180 -3.69 -14.49 2.79
N ASP A 181 -4.80 -15.18 2.55
CA ASP A 181 -5.01 -16.11 1.44
C ASP A 181 -5.35 -15.42 0.10
N GLU A 182 -5.61 -14.10 0.13
CA GLU A 182 -5.84 -13.32 -1.09
C GLU A 182 -4.54 -13.01 -1.85
N LEU A 183 -3.38 -13.27 -1.23
CA LEU A 183 -2.09 -13.18 -1.91
C LEU A 183 -1.93 -14.33 -2.90
N VAL A 184 -1.58 -13.99 -4.14
CA VAL A 184 -1.29 -14.95 -5.20
C VAL A 184 -0.20 -15.94 -4.75
N SER A 185 -0.39 -17.22 -5.09
CA SER A 185 0.60 -18.27 -4.85
C SER A 185 1.83 -18.08 -5.72
N CYS A 186 3.02 -18.41 -5.20
CA CYS A 186 4.22 -18.46 -6.04
C CYS A 186 4.08 -19.67 -6.97
N HIS A 187 3.99 -19.42 -8.27
CA HIS A 187 3.93 -20.44 -9.32
C HIS A 187 5.15 -20.31 -10.23
#